data_AF-A0A534ZIV4-F1
#
_entry.id   AF-A0A534ZIV4-F1
#
_cell.length_a   1.000
_cell.length_b   1.000
_cell.length_c   1.000
_cell.angle_alpha   90.00
_cell.angle_beta   90.00
_cell.angle_gamma   90.00
#
_symmetry.space_group_name_H-M   'P 1'
#
loop_
_entity.id
_entity.type
_entity.pdbx_description
1 polymer ?
#
loop_
_entity_poly.entity_id
_entity_poly.type
_entity_poly.pdbx_seq_one_letter_code
_entity_poly.pdbx_strand_id
1 'polypeptide(L)'
;MTRLTQKLRAVLPLTPADIPTARAWCEIEVLARLAFHELRTHGLTTGQGEPRRLLGAYRQMRQTQLAYGRDLGMTPQARKSLGADPGREGDPVERLRNYISAADARKPRPAAG
;
A
#
# COMPACT_ATOMS: atom_id res chain seq x y z
N MET A 1 11.97 13.52 -9.50
CA MET A 1 11.28 12.33 -8.96
C MET A 1 11.93 11.72 -7.72
N THR A 2 13.25 11.54 -7.68
CA THR A 2 13.98 10.83 -6.60
C THR A 2 13.57 11.25 -5.19
N ARG A 3 13.35 12.55 -4.95
CA ARG A 3 12.91 13.08 -3.65
C ARG A 3 11.53 12.56 -3.21
N LEU A 4 10.58 12.38 -4.12
CA LEU A 4 9.22 11.92 -3.81
C LEU A 4 9.23 10.42 -3.50
N THR A 5 9.98 9.64 -4.26
CA THR A 5 10.21 8.22 -3.99
C THR A 5 10.95 8.01 -2.67
N GLN A 6 11.94 8.86 -2.33
CA GLN A 6 12.61 8.83 -1.01
C GLN A 6 11.64 9.09 0.14
N LYS A 7 10.75 10.09 0.01
CA LYS A 7 9.69 10.33 1.00
C LYS A 7 8.77 9.13 1.14
N LEU A 8 8.43 8.47 0.02
CA LEU A 8 7.59 7.28 0.04
C LEU A 8 8.25 6.12 0.80
N ARG A 9 9.55 5.90 0.58
CA ARG A 9 10.37 4.91 1.31
C ARG A 9 10.51 5.21 2.80
N ALA A 10 10.36 6.45 3.23
CA ALA A 10 10.39 6.80 4.64
C ALA A 10 9.09 6.40 5.37
N VAL A 11 7.99 6.20 4.63
CA VAL A 11 6.66 5.88 5.18
C VAL A 11 6.29 4.42 4.96
N LEU A 12 6.81 3.80 3.90
CA LEU A 12 6.50 2.42 3.52
C LEU A 12 7.78 1.56 3.49
N PRO A 13 7.72 0.29 3.94
CA PRO A 13 8.86 -0.62 3.93
C PRO A 13 9.12 -1.17 2.52
N LEU A 14 9.48 -0.30 1.58
CA LEU A 14 9.70 -0.66 0.18
C LEU A 14 11.04 -1.36 -0.03
N THR A 15 11.01 -2.43 -0.82
CA THR A 15 12.17 -3.17 -1.31
C THR A 15 12.70 -2.57 -2.61
N PRO A 16 13.91 -2.95 -3.07
CA PRO A 16 14.40 -2.56 -4.39
C PRO A 16 13.48 -2.97 -5.55
N ALA A 17 12.72 -4.06 -5.40
CA ALA A 17 11.76 -4.53 -6.42
C ALA A 17 10.57 -3.59 -6.59
N ASP A 18 10.22 -2.82 -5.56
CA ASP A 18 9.08 -1.89 -5.59
C ASP A 18 9.42 -0.56 -6.28
N ILE A 19 10.70 -0.29 -6.55
CA ILE A 19 11.17 1.02 -7.03
C ILE A 19 10.53 1.46 -8.36
N PRO A 20 10.38 0.59 -9.39
CA PRO A 20 9.68 0.96 -10.62
C PRO A 20 8.23 1.40 -10.37
N THR A 21 7.49 0.63 -9.56
CA THR A 21 6.09 0.93 -9.22
C THR A 21 5.97 2.20 -8.38
N ALA A 22 6.87 2.39 -7.41
CA ALA A 22 6.93 3.61 -6.59
C ALA A 22 7.22 4.86 -7.43
N ARG A 23 8.10 4.74 -8.44
CA ARG A 23 8.39 5.83 -9.38
C ARG A 23 7.15 6.18 -10.21
N ALA A 24 6.49 5.19 -10.81
CA ALA A 24 5.27 5.39 -11.59
C ALA A 24 4.15 6.04 -10.75
N TRP A 25 3.95 5.59 -9.50
CA TRP A 25 3.00 6.21 -8.58
C TRP A 25 3.33 7.69 -8.32
N CYS A 26 4.60 8.02 -8.12
CA CYS A 26 5.04 9.41 -7.91
C CYS A 26 4.88 10.28 -9.15
N GLU A 27 5.11 9.76 -10.36
CA GLU A 27 4.88 10.48 -11.62
C GLU A 27 3.42 10.88 -11.75
N ILE A 28 2.51 9.93 -11.52
CA ILE A 28 1.08 10.18 -11.58
C ILE A 28 0.66 11.20 -10.52
N GLU A 29 1.20 11.16 -9.30
CA GLU A 29 0.88 12.16 -8.27
C GLU A 29 1.24 13.59 -8.72
N VAL A 30 2.36 13.77 -9.43
CA VAL A 30 2.75 15.09 -9.97
C VAL A 30 1.78 15.52 -11.07
N LEU A 31 1.50 14.66 -12.05
CA LEU A 31 0.60 14.97 -13.16
C LEU A 31 -0.84 15.23 -12.68
N ALA A 32 -1.33 14.42 -11.74
CA ALA A 32 -2.67 14.59 -11.17
C ALA A 32 -2.82 15.91 -10.41
N ARG A 33 -1.77 16.38 -9.71
CA ARG A 33 -1.79 17.70 -9.05
C ARG A 33 -1.88 18.84 -10.05
N LEU A 34 -1.13 18.77 -11.15
CA LEU A 34 -1.21 19.76 -12.22
C LEU A 34 -2.61 19.76 -12.86
N ALA A 35 -3.14 18.59 -13.23
CA ALA A 35 -4.48 18.48 -13.79
C ALA A 35 -5.57 18.97 -12.84
N PHE A 36 -5.45 18.68 -11.53
CA PHE A 36 -6.38 19.18 -10.53
C PHE A 36 -6.30 20.70 -10.40
N HIS A 37 -5.10 21.28 -10.44
CA HIS A 37 -4.92 22.73 -10.43
C HIS A 37 -5.64 23.38 -11.62
N GLU A 38 -5.42 22.88 -12.83
CA GLU A 38 -6.07 23.35 -14.05
C GLU A 38 -7.60 23.25 -13.95
N LEU A 39 -8.14 22.12 -13.49
CA LEU A 39 -9.57 21.93 -13.29
C LEU A 39 -10.16 22.88 -12.24
N ARG A 40 -9.40 23.18 -11.18
CA ARG A 40 -9.81 24.14 -10.14
C ARG A 40 -9.80 25.58 -10.66
N THR A 41 -8.84 25.93 -11.51
CA THR A 41 -8.69 27.29 -12.06
C THR A 41 -9.70 27.56 -13.18
N HIS A 42 -9.99 26.56 -14.04
CA HIS A 42 -10.81 26.75 -15.25
C HIS A 42 -12.20 26.10 -15.18
N GLY A 43 -12.56 25.49 -14.05
CA GLY A 43 -13.81 24.79 -13.84
C GLY A 43 -13.87 23.41 -14.50
N LEU A 44 -14.92 22.64 -14.16
CA LEU A 44 -15.09 21.26 -14.60
C LEU A 44 -15.72 21.13 -16.00
N THR A 45 -16.45 22.16 -16.42
CA THR A 45 -17.17 22.22 -17.69
C THR A 45 -16.56 23.27 -18.63
N THR A 46 -16.84 23.13 -19.92
CA THR A 46 -16.58 24.17 -20.92
C THR A 46 -17.64 25.28 -20.83
N GLY A 47 -17.47 26.35 -21.60
CA GLY A 47 -18.49 27.40 -21.73
C GLY A 47 -19.82 26.93 -22.33
N GLN A 48 -19.85 25.72 -22.91
CA GLN A 48 -21.06 25.10 -23.46
C GLN A 48 -21.75 24.13 -22.48
N GLY A 49 -21.22 23.99 -21.25
CA GLY A 49 -21.75 23.06 -20.24
C GLY A 49 -21.20 21.63 -20.31
N GLU A 50 -20.42 21.30 -21.35
CA GLU A 50 -19.85 19.97 -21.52
C GLU A 50 -18.68 19.68 -20.56
N PRO A 51 -18.52 18.45 -20.05
CA PRO A 51 -17.37 18.09 -19.22
C PRO A 51 -16.04 18.26 -19.96
N ARG A 52 -15.04 18.89 -19.32
CA ARG A 52 -13.70 18.99 -19.90
C ARG A 52 -13.06 17.61 -20.01
N ARG A 53 -12.41 17.32 -21.15
CA ARG A 53 -11.63 16.07 -21.35
C ARG A 53 -10.60 15.83 -20.23
N LEU A 54 -10.01 16.91 -19.70
CA LEU A 54 -9.06 16.85 -18.59
C LEU A 54 -9.67 16.24 -17.32
N LEU A 55 -10.97 16.42 -17.07
CA LEU A 55 -11.66 15.79 -15.94
C LEU A 55 -11.65 14.27 -16.07
N GLY A 56 -11.91 13.75 -17.27
CA GLY A 56 -11.82 12.32 -17.56
C GLY A 56 -10.39 11.79 -17.36
N ALA A 57 -9.39 12.50 -17.91
CA ALA A 57 -7.98 12.15 -17.73
C ALA A 57 -7.55 12.16 -16.26
N TYR A 58 -7.99 13.16 -15.47
CA TYR A 58 -7.73 13.23 -14.04
C TYR A 58 -8.32 12.04 -13.28
N ARG A 59 -9.58 11.68 -13.55
CA ARG A 59 -10.22 10.50 -12.94
C ARG A 59 -9.45 9.22 -13.28
N GLN A 60 -9.03 9.06 -14.54
CA GLN A 60 -8.22 7.92 -14.96
C GLN A 60 -6.87 7.89 -14.22
N MET A 61 -6.17 9.03 -14.11
CA MET A 61 -4.93 9.13 -13.34
C MET A 61 -5.13 8.69 -11.89
N ARG A 62 -6.19 9.14 -11.22
CA ARG A 62 -6.50 8.72 -9.83
C ARG A 62 -6.78 7.23 -9.71
N GLN A 63 -7.47 6.64 -10.68
CA GLN A 63 -7.72 5.19 -10.72
C GLN A 63 -6.42 4.40 -10.90
N THR A 64 -5.57 4.78 -11.86
CA THR A 64 -4.27 4.13 -12.08
C THR A 64 -3.37 4.27 -10.86
N GLN A 65 -3.35 5.45 -10.24
CA GLN A 65 -2.58 5.67 -9.02
C GLN A 65 -3.05 4.80 -7.84
N LEU A 66 -4.36 4.59 -7.71
CA LEU A 66 -4.91 3.68 -6.71
C LEU A 66 -4.46 2.24 -6.97
N ALA A 67 -4.35 1.81 -8.24
CA ALA A 67 -3.83 0.49 -8.59
C ALA A 67 -2.38 0.32 -8.10
N TYR A 68 -1.47 1.23 -8.47
CA TYR A 68 -0.10 1.21 -7.94
C TYR A 68 -0.05 1.33 -6.41
N GLY A 69 -0.96 2.09 -5.80
CA GLY A 69 -1.06 2.20 -4.34
C GLY A 69 -1.47 0.89 -3.67
N ARG A 70 -2.28 0.05 -4.33
CA ARG A 70 -2.59 -1.30 -3.86
C ARG A 70 -1.37 -2.21 -3.96
N ASP A 71 -0.64 -2.17 -5.07
CA ASP A 71 0.57 -2.97 -5.27
C ASP A 71 1.64 -2.63 -4.23
N LEU A 72 1.77 -1.34 -3.88
CA LEU A 72 2.71 -0.84 -2.87
C LEU A 72 2.21 -0.99 -1.42
N GLY A 73 1.08 -1.65 -1.17
CA GLY A 73 0.57 -1.87 0.19
C GLY A 73 0.08 -0.60 0.91
N MET A 74 -0.29 0.45 0.19
CA MET A 74 -0.69 1.73 0.80
C MET A 74 -2.07 1.68 1.46
N THR A 75 -2.94 0.75 1.04
CA THR A 75 -4.29 0.61 1.60
C THR A 75 -4.36 -0.49 2.66
N PRO A 76 -5.25 -0.39 3.66
CA PRO A 76 -5.43 -1.47 4.65
C PRO A 76 -5.77 -2.82 4.00
N GLN A 77 -6.63 -2.80 2.98
CA GLN A 77 -6.99 -4.01 2.24
C GLN A 77 -5.78 -4.63 1.52
N ALA A 78 -4.94 -3.80 0.88
CA ALA A 78 -3.73 -4.29 0.24
C ALA A 78 -2.74 -4.89 1.25
N ARG A 79 -2.54 -4.25 2.40
CA ARG A 79 -1.69 -4.81 3.47
C ARG A 79 -2.18 -6.17 3.94
N LYS A 80 -3.50 -6.33 4.14
CA LYS A 80 -4.11 -7.61 4.48
C LYS A 80 -3.84 -8.68 3.41
N SER A 81 -4.06 -8.35 2.14
CA SER A 81 -3.81 -9.26 1.02
C SER A 81 -2.33 -9.65 0.89
N LEU A 82 -1.42 -8.74 1.21
CA LEU A 82 0.03 -8.96 1.20
C LEU A 82 0.55 -9.67 2.47
N GLY A 83 -0.31 -10.01 3.42
CA GLY A 83 0.09 -10.62 4.69
C GLY A 83 0.80 -9.66 5.66
N ALA A 84 0.80 -8.36 5.37
CA ALA A 84 1.43 -7.30 6.17
C ALA A 84 0.44 -6.66 7.17
N ASP A 85 -0.45 -7.46 7.79
CA ASP A 85 -1.39 -6.97 8.80
C ASP A 85 -0.79 -7.13 10.21
N PRO A 86 -0.46 -6.03 10.91
CA PRO A 86 0.10 -6.09 12.27
C PRO A 86 -0.86 -6.71 13.30
N GLY A 87 -2.14 -6.91 12.95
CA GLY A 87 -3.13 -7.60 13.80
C GLY A 87 -3.14 -9.13 13.65
N ARG A 88 -2.33 -9.73 12.79
CA ARG A 88 -2.17 -11.19 12.72
C ARG A 88 -1.06 -11.64 13.65
N GLU A 89 -1.24 -11.33 14.92
CA GLU A 89 -0.37 -11.72 16.02
C GLU A 89 -0.23 -13.25 16.05
N GLY A 90 1.03 -13.70 16.05
CA GLY A 90 1.44 -15.09 16.02
C GLY A 90 2.10 -15.49 14.70
N ASP A 91 3.40 -15.23 14.59
CA ASP A 91 4.29 -15.95 13.68
C ASP A 91 3.96 -17.46 13.77
N PRO A 92 3.65 -18.16 12.65
CA PRO A 92 3.41 -19.60 12.66
C PRO A 92 4.50 -20.38 13.40
N VAL A 93 5.75 -19.93 13.34
CA VAL A 93 6.89 -20.53 14.05
C VAL A 93 6.78 -20.31 15.56
N GLU A 94 6.39 -19.12 15.99
CA GLU A 94 6.20 -18.78 17.40
C GLU A 94 5.00 -19.54 17.99
N ARG A 95 3.91 -19.67 17.24
CA ARG A 95 2.75 -20.52 17.62
C ARG A 95 3.15 -21.98 17.74
N LEU A 96 3.96 -22.49 16.82
CA LEU A 96 4.47 -23.86 16.90
C LEU A 96 5.40 -24.06 18.11
N ARG A 97 6.31 -23.12 18.38
CA ARG A 97 7.16 -23.16 19.58
C ARG A 97 6.33 -23.18 20.86
N ASN A 98 5.33 -22.31 20.97
CA ASN A 98 4.46 -22.24 22.14
C ASN A 98 3.67 -23.54 22.34
N TYR A 99 3.20 -24.14 21.25
CA TYR A 99 2.53 -25.44 21.29
C TYR A 99 3.46 -26.56 21.79
N ILE A 100 4.69 -26.64 21.27
CA ILE A 100 5.68 -27.65 21.67
C ILE A 100 6.04 -27.49 23.16
N SER A 101 6.38 -26.26 23.58
CA SER A 101 6.71 -25.98 24.98
C SER A 101 5.57 -26.33 25.94
N ALA A 102 4.31 -26.06 25.55
CA ALA A 102 3.16 -26.43 26.34
C ALA A 102 2.90 -27.95 26.38
N ALA A 103 3.22 -28.67 25.31
CA ALA A 103 3.12 -30.13 25.26
C ALA A 103 4.18 -30.79 26.16
N ASP A 104 5.42 -30.30 26.13
CA ASP A 104 6.51 -30.81 26.96
C ASP A 104 6.25 -30.56 28.46
N ALA A 105 5.68 -29.40 28.81
CA ALA A 105 5.29 -29.10 30.20
C ALA A 105 4.21 -30.03 30.76
N ARG A 106 3.40 -30.67 29.91
CA ARG A 106 2.36 -31.63 30.31
C ARG A 106 2.88 -33.07 30.44
N LYS A 107 4.12 -33.34 30.04
CA LYS A 107 4.69 -34.69 30.09
C LYS A 107 4.99 -35.06 31.54
N PRO A 108 4.35 -36.09 32.11
CA PRO A 108 4.60 -36.48 33.50
C PRO A 108 6.05 -36.94 33.65
N ARG A 109 6.70 -36.47 34.71
CA ARG A 109 8.10 -36.80 35.02
C ARG A 109 8.16 -38.31 35.30
N PRO A 110 9.10 -39.07 34.70
CA PRO A 110 9.22 -40.49 34.97
C PRO A 110 9.48 -40.69 36.47
N ALA A 111 8.73 -41.60 37.08
CA ALA A 111 8.91 -41.96 38.48
C ALA A 111 10.37 -42.41 38.68
N ALA A 112 11.09 -41.71 39.55
CA ALA A 112 12.42 -42.13 39.97
C ALA A 112 12.25 -43.44 40.74
N GLY A 113 12.72 -44.53 40.15
CA GLY A 113 12.85 -45.83 40.79
C GLY A 113 14.09 -45.90 41.66
#